data_AF-A0A1E9BH99-F1
#
_entry.id   AF-A0A1E9BH99-F1
#
_cell.length_a   1.000
_cell.length_b   1.000
_cell.length_c   1.000
_cell.angle_alpha   90.00
_cell.angle_beta   90.00
_cell.angle_gamma   90.00
#
_symmetry.space_group_name_H-M   'P 1'
#
loop_
_entity.id
_entity.type
_entity.pdbx_description
1 polymer ?
#
loop_
_entity_poly.entity_id
_entity_poly.type
_entity_poly.pdbx_seq_one_letter_code
_entity_poly.pdbx_strand_id
1 'polypeptide(L)'
;MIQYTACKEFLLPLFITIDKVWDYINQPASNPLLYYNDGSYIFDIPSFNKEVIGEAILNVCCHRSMLIQSDVVIKQYLDSITITNAGGFPSGVDMNNILTVNSVPRSKLMSEVLQKTGLVERSGQGVEKMFYNCIMEGKALPDYSGTDSY
;
A
#
# COMPACT_ATOMS: atom_id res chain seq x y z
N MET A 1 2.41 0.80 -26.57
CA MET A 1 1.35 0.48 -25.60
C MET A 1 1.85 -0.68 -24.77
N ILE A 2 2.03 -0.51 -23.46
CA ILE A 2 2.43 -1.63 -22.60
C ILE A 2 1.22 -2.56 -22.52
N GLN A 3 1.38 -3.81 -22.97
CA GLN A 3 0.32 -4.81 -22.86
C GLN A 3 0.18 -5.21 -21.39
N TYR A 4 -1.05 -5.18 -20.89
CA TYR A 4 -1.42 -5.73 -19.59
C TYR A 4 -2.22 -7.02 -19.82
N THR A 5 -1.97 -8.03 -19.00
CA THR A 5 -2.70 -9.30 -19.06
C THR A 5 -4.16 -9.15 -18.61
N ALA A 6 -4.42 -8.23 -17.67
CA ALA A 6 -5.76 -7.91 -17.19
C ALA A 6 -5.82 -6.45 -16.70
N CYS A 7 -7.01 -5.86 -16.73
CA CYS A 7 -7.29 -4.54 -16.16
C CYS A 7 -8.68 -4.60 -15.48
N LYS A 8 -8.78 -4.02 -14.28
CA LYS A 8 -10.00 -3.99 -13.48
C LYS A 8 -10.17 -2.62 -12.84
N GLU A 9 -11.33 -2.01 -13.05
CA GLU A 9 -11.73 -0.78 -12.39
C GLU A 9 -12.59 -1.08 -11.16
N PHE A 10 -12.41 -0.28 -10.11
CA PHE A 10 -13.16 -0.35 -8.87
C PHE A 10 -13.81 1.00 -8.56
N LEU A 11 -15.14 1.04 -8.63
CA LEU A 11 -15.97 2.23 -8.32
C LEU A 11 -16.94 1.88 -7.19
N LEU A 12 -16.41 1.62 -5.99
CA LEU A 12 -17.17 1.21 -4.82
C LEU A 12 -16.77 2.07 -3.60
N PRO A 13 -17.56 2.07 -2.52
CA PRO A 13 -17.13 2.68 -1.25
C PRO A 13 -15.79 2.10 -0.77
N LEU A 14 -14.95 2.93 -0.14
CA LEU A 14 -13.59 2.57 0.27
C LEU A 14 -13.52 1.27 1.08
N PHE A 15 -14.40 1.14 2.08
CA PHE A 15 -14.48 -0.03 2.96
C PHE A 15 -14.71 -1.35 2.22
N ILE A 16 -15.42 -1.31 1.10
CA ILE A 16 -15.65 -2.48 0.26
C ILE A 16 -14.49 -2.65 -0.73
N THR A 17 -14.00 -1.53 -1.26
CA THR A 17 -12.96 -1.52 -2.30
C THR A 17 -11.65 -2.11 -1.80
N ILE A 18 -11.23 -1.84 -0.57
CA ILE A 18 -9.96 -2.35 -0.02
C ILE A 18 -9.94 -3.88 -0.09
N ASP A 19 -11.00 -4.54 0.39
CA ASP A 19 -11.10 -6.00 0.33
C ASP A 19 -11.20 -6.51 -1.10
N LYS A 20 -11.97 -5.84 -1.97
CA LYS A 20 -12.11 -6.25 -3.37
C LYS A 20 -10.82 -6.12 -4.18
N VAL A 21 -10.03 -5.09 -3.91
CA VAL A 21 -8.70 -4.90 -4.51
C VAL A 21 -7.75 -5.98 -4.00
N TRP A 22 -7.75 -6.26 -2.69
CA TRP A 22 -6.95 -7.35 -2.12
C TRP A 22 -7.31 -8.71 -2.74
N ASP A 23 -8.60 -9.06 -2.80
CA ASP A 23 -9.07 -10.32 -3.40
C ASP A 23 -8.63 -10.46 -4.87
N TYR A 24 -8.54 -9.34 -5.59
CA TYR A 24 -8.09 -9.33 -6.98
C TYR A 24 -6.58 -9.53 -7.11
N ILE A 25 -5.79 -8.91 -6.22
CA ILE A 25 -4.34 -9.09 -6.15
C ILE A 25 -3.98 -10.50 -5.67
N ASN A 26 -4.72 -11.01 -4.68
CA ASN A 26 -4.47 -12.26 -3.96
C ASN A 26 -5.09 -13.48 -4.64
N GLN A 27 -4.91 -13.57 -5.96
CA GLN A 27 -5.28 -14.76 -6.72
C GLN A 27 -4.10 -15.74 -6.73
N PRO A 28 -4.32 -17.06 -6.64
CA PRO A 28 -3.22 -18.04 -6.61
C PRO A 28 -2.21 -17.92 -7.77
N ALA A 29 -2.68 -17.47 -8.94
CA ALA A 29 -1.83 -17.26 -10.11
C ALA A 29 -1.00 -15.95 -10.06
N SER A 30 -1.45 -14.95 -9.30
CA SER A 30 -0.87 -13.60 -9.26
C SER A 30 -0.15 -13.30 -7.94
N ASN A 31 -0.47 -14.04 -6.88
CA ASN A 31 0.15 -13.96 -5.56
C ASN A 31 0.47 -15.37 -5.03
N PRO A 32 1.42 -16.09 -5.64
CA PRO A 32 1.75 -17.44 -5.22
C PRO A 32 2.37 -17.46 -3.81
N LEU A 33 2.22 -18.59 -3.13
CA LEU A 33 2.88 -18.86 -1.85
C LEU A 33 4.32 -19.34 -2.11
N LEU A 34 5.25 -18.78 -1.34
CA LEU A 34 6.62 -19.25 -1.21
C LEU A 34 6.69 -20.15 0.01
N TYR A 35 7.30 -21.31 -0.15
CA TYR A 35 7.45 -22.28 0.93
C TYR A 35 8.87 -22.20 1.50
N TYR A 36 8.97 -21.81 2.77
CA TYR A 36 10.23 -21.77 3.51
C TYR A 36 10.27 -22.92 4.53
N ASN A 37 11.32 -23.73 4.46
CA ASN A 37 11.53 -24.86 5.37
C ASN A 37 12.55 -24.49 6.44
N ASP A 38 12.14 -24.52 7.70
CA ASP A 38 13.02 -24.36 8.86
C ASP A 38 12.94 -25.58 9.76
N GLY A 39 13.90 -26.49 9.60
CA GLY A 39 13.91 -27.78 10.29
C GLY A 39 12.65 -28.61 9.95
N SER A 40 11.77 -28.77 10.93
CA SER A 40 10.50 -29.52 10.79
C SER A 40 9.30 -28.63 10.47
N TYR A 41 9.47 -27.31 10.41
CA TYR A 41 8.39 -26.36 10.15
C TYR A 41 8.44 -25.91 8.70
N ILE A 42 7.26 -25.84 8.07
CA ILE A 42 7.06 -25.27 6.74
C ILE A 42 6.23 -24.01 6.93
N PHE A 43 6.75 -22.89 6.43
CA PHE A 43 6.08 -21.60 6.46
C PHE A 43 5.59 -21.24 5.07
N ASP A 44 4.33 -20.81 4.99
CA ASP A 44 3.70 -20.31 3.78
C ASP A 44 3.80 -18.78 3.77
N ILE A 45 4.64 -18.24 2.90
CA ILE A 45 4.87 -16.79 2.78
C ILE A 45 4.25 -16.32 1.46
N PRO A 46 3.17 -15.54 1.45
CA PRO A 46 2.60 -15.05 0.19
C PRO A 46 3.57 -14.08 -0.49
N SER A 47 3.56 -13.99 -1.82
CA SER A 47 4.43 -13.03 -2.55
C SER A 47 4.14 -11.58 -2.17
N PHE A 48 2.87 -11.24 -1.98
CA PHE A 48 2.38 -9.96 -1.48
C PHE A 48 1.64 -10.14 -0.16
N ASN A 49 1.91 -9.25 0.80
CA ASN A 49 1.32 -9.30 2.14
C ASN A 49 0.06 -8.42 2.21
N LYS A 50 -1.01 -8.95 2.81
CA LYS A 50 -2.31 -8.25 2.92
C LYS A 50 -2.22 -6.93 3.66
N GLU A 51 -1.49 -6.92 4.77
CA GLU A 51 -1.35 -5.73 5.61
C GLU A 51 -0.54 -4.65 4.89
N VAL A 52 0.55 -5.03 4.22
CA VAL A 52 1.37 -4.07 3.44
C VAL A 52 0.55 -3.42 2.33
N ILE A 53 -0.21 -4.21 1.57
CA ILE A 53 -1.05 -3.70 0.48
C ILE A 53 -2.22 -2.88 1.02
N GLY A 54 -2.87 -3.34 2.09
CA GLY A 54 -3.97 -2.62 2.73
C GLY A 54 -3.53 -1.25 3.24
N GLU A 55 -2.39 -1.19 3.94
CA GLU A 55 -1.80 0.05 4.45
C GLU A 55 -1.41 1.00 3.29
N ALA A 56 -0.84 0.47 2.21
CA ALA A 56 -0.51 1.29 1.04
C ALA A 56 -1.76 1.92 0.40
N ILE A 57 -2.87 1.18 0.29
CA ILE A 57 -4.15 1.69 -0.23
C ILE A 57 -4.73 2.77 0.70
N LEU A 58 -4.69 2.54 2.02
CA LEU A 58 -5.16 3.51 3.01
C LEU A 58 -4.31 4.79 2.99
N ASN A 59 -3.00 4.66 2.84
CA ASN A 59 -2.09 5.80 2.69
C ASN A 59 -2.42 6.63 1.46
N VAL A 60 -2.74 5.99 0.34
CA VAL A 60 -3.22 6.72 -0.84
C VAL A 60 -4.48 7.52 -0.53
N CYS A 61 -5.46 6.94 0.17
CA CYS A 61 -6.69 7.67 0.51
C CYS A 61 -6.46 8.86 1.45
N CYS A 62 -5.55 8.73 2.42
CA CYS A 62 -5.21 9.78 3.37
C CYS A 62 -4.37 10.92 2.77
N HIS A 63 -3.45 10.56 1.87
CA HIS A 63 -2.40 11.46 1.39
C HIS A 63 -2.58 11.90 -0.06
N ARG A 64 -3.54 11.38 -0.84
CA ARG A 64 -3.83 11.87 -2.21
C ARG A 64 -4.22 13.35 -2.21
N SER A 65 -3.68 14.11 -3.15
CA SER A 65 -4.16 15.46 -3.46
C SER A 65 -5.52 15.38 -4.16
N MET A 66 -6.55 15.92 -3.49
CA MET A 66 -7.92 15.99 -4.06
C MET A 66 -8.08 17.12 -5.09
N LEU A 67 -7.06 17.99 -5.22
CA LEU A 67 -7.06 19.11 -6.17
C LEU A 67 -6.72 18.66 -7.60
N ILE A 68 -6.08 17.49 -7.74
CA ILE A 68 -5.67 16.94 -9.03
C ILE A 68 -6.64 15.82 -9.39
N GLN A 69 -7.32 15.96 -10.53
CA GLN A 69 -8.23 14.94 -11.03
C GLN A 69 -7.44 13.82 -11.71
N SER A 70 -6.92 12.89 -10.92
CA SER A 70 -6.26 11.67 -11.40
C SER A 70 -6.73 10.44 -10.63
N ASP A 71 -6.72 9.30 -11.30
CA ASP A 71 -7.05 8.04 -10.63
C ASP A 71 -5.91 7.56 -9.73
N VAL A 72 -6.26 6.67 -8.81
CA VAL A 72 -5.30 5.82 -8.12
C VAL A 72 -5.06 4.61 -9.00
N VAL A 73 -3.80 4.36 -9.36
CA VAL A 73 -3.44 3.27 -10.26
C VAL A 73 -2.59 2.27 -9.50
N ILE A 74 -3.03 1.01 -9.49
CA ILE A 74 -2.29 -0.12 -8.94
C ILE A 74 -1.82 -0.98 -10.10
N LYS A 75 -0.50 -1.14 -10.24
CA LYS A 75 0.13 -2.01 -11.23
C LYS A 75 0.78 -3.17 -10.51
N GLN A 76 0.34 -4.38 -10.83
CA GLN A 76 0.93 -5.61 -10.32
C GLN A 76 1.84 -6.22 -11.39
N TYR A 77 3.08 -6.47 -11.00
CA TYR A 77 4.10 -7.20 -11.74
C TYR A 77 4.32 -8.56 -11.06
N LEU A 78 5.21 -9.37 -11.62
CA LEU A 78 5.50 -10.70 -11.09
C LEU A 78 6.09 -10.65 -9.67
N ASP A 79 6.94 -9.66 -9.42
CA ASP A 79 7.76 -9.52 -8.21
C ASP A 79 7.54 -8.20 -7.47
N SER A 80 6.68 -7.32 -7.98
CA SER A 80 6.46 -5.99 -7.40
C SER A 80 5.04 -5.48 -7.64
N ILE A 81 4.59 -4.58 -6.77
CA ILE A 81 3.36 -3.81 -6.94
C ILE A 81 3.71 -2.33 -6.84
N THR A 82 3.28 -1.55 -7.82
CA THR A 82 3.39 -0.09 -7.82
C THR A 82 2.02 0.52 -7.61
N ILE A 83 1.90 1.39 -6.62
CA ILE A 83 0.68 2.15 -6.34
C ILE A 83 0.98 3.63 -6.57
N THR A 84 0.22 4.29 -7.43
CA THR A 84 0.42 5.70 -7.78
C THR A 84 -0.86 6.48 -7.54
N ASN A 85 -0.74 7.66 -6.95
CA ASN A 85 -1.83 8.60 -6.70
C ASN A 85 -1.37 10.03 -6.98
N ALA A 86 -2.32 10.97 -7.01
CA ALA A 86 -2.03 12.38 -7.27
C ALA A 86 -1.31 13.08 -6.10
N GLY A 87 -0.30 13.89 -6.44
CA GLY A 87 0.48 14.74 -5.54
C GLY A 87 1.77 14.09 -5.04
N GLY A 88 2.67 14.92 -4.50
CA GLY A 88 3.97 14.47 -3.99
C GLY A 88 3.96 14.11 -2.50
N PHE A 89 5.09 14.27 -1.81
CA PHE A 89 5.12 14.24 -0.36
C PHE A 89 4.36 15.43 0.28
N PRO A 90 3.75 15.26 1.47
CA PRO A 90 3.25 16.39 2.26
C PRO A 90 4.37 17.36 2.67
N SER A 91 4.01 18.60 3.01
CA SER A 91 4.98 19.60 3.47
C SER A 91 5.78 19.10 4.68
N GLY A 92 7.11 19.19 4.60
CA GLY A 92 8.02 18.72 5.64
C GLY A 92 8.29 17.21 5.63
N VAL A 93 7.77 16.47 4.66
CA VAL A 93 8.03 15.03 4.47
C VAL A 93 8.88 14.82 3.21
N ASP A 94 9.87 13.95 3.29
CA ASP A 94 10.68 13.49 2.17
C ASP A 94 11.08 12.02 2.35
N MET A 95 11.84 11.48 1.40
CA MET A 95 12.32 10.10 1.47
C MET A 95 13.22 9.84 2.69
N ASN A 96 13.99 10.84 3.14
CA ASN A 96 14.94 10.67 4.23
C ASN A 96 14.23 10.61 5.59
N ASN A 97 13.06 11.22 5.70
CA ASN A 97 12.35 11.36 6.97
C ASN A 97 11.02 10.60 7.06
N ILE A 98 10.49 10.03 5.97
CA ILE A 98 9.17 9.35 5.93
C ILE A 98 8.97 8.29 7.03
N LEU A 99 10.03 7.63 7.48
CA LEU A 99 9.98 6.62 8.55
C LEU A 99 10.01 7.21 9.97
N THR A 100 10.40 8.47 10.12
CA THR A 100 10.69 9.10 11.42
C THR A 100 9.78 10.28 11.73
N VAL A 101 9.25 10.93 10.70
CA VAL A 101 8.33 12.05 10.83
C VAL A 101 6.94 11.55 11.19
N ASN A 102 6.24 12.30 12.04
CA ASN A 102 4.83 12.03 12.31
C ASN A 102 4.02 12.15 11.02
N SER A 103 3.05 11.25 10.82
CA SER A 103 2.20 11.27 9.64
C SER A 103 1.45 12.61 9.52
N VAL A 104 1.56 13.23 8.34
CA VAL A 104 0.86 14.49 7.99
C VAL A 104 -0.14 14.20 6.88
N PRO A 105 -1.39 13.77 7.21
CA PRO A 105 -2.41 13.50 6.20
C PRO A 105 -2.84 14.78 5.49
N ARG A 106 -3.01 14.72 4.16
CA ARG A 106 -3.56 15.85 3.39
C ARG A 106 -5.04 16.08 3.72
N SER A 107 -5.78 15.00 3.98
CA SER A 107 -7.18 15.07 4.43
C SER A 107 -7.31 14.62 5.87
N LYS A 108 -7.37 15.58 6.80
CA LYS A 108 -7.56 15.31 8.23
C LYS A 108 -8.88 14.57 8.50
N LEU A 109 -9.96 14.99 7.85
CA LEU A 109 -11.27 14.34 8.00
C LEU A 109 -11.24 12.88 7.56
N MET A 110 -10.57 12.57 6.44
CA MET A 110 -10.44 11.19 5.97
C MET A 110 -9.67 10.34 6.99
N SER A 111 -8.54 10.85 7.47
CA SER A 111 -7.74 10.16 8.50
C SER A 111 -8.55 9.92 9.78
N GLU A 112 -9.31 10.91 10.26
CA GLU A 112 -10.16 10.75 11.44
C GLU A 112 -11.27 9.70 11.26
N VAL A 113 -11.89 9.65 10.08
CA VAL A 113 -12.90 8.63 9.76
C VAL A 113 -12.27 7.24 9.78
N LEU A 114 -11.12 7.06 9.11
CA LEU A 114 -10.42 5.78 9.04
C LEU A 114 -9.90 5.31 10.40
N GLN A 115 -9.48 6.24 11.26
CA GLN A 115 -9.11 5.94 12.65
C GLN A 115 -10.32 5.49 13.48
N LYS A 116 -11.48 6.13 13.31
CA LYS A 116 -12.71 5.78 14.05
C LYS A 116 -13.29 4.42 13.64
N THR A 117 -13.05 4.00 12.40
CA THR A 117 -13.45 2.67 11.91
C THR A 117 -12.43 1.57 12.19
N GLY A 118 -11.25 1.91 12.73
CA GLY A 118 -10.20 0.96 13.06
C GLY A 118 -9.38 0.48 11.86
N LEU A 119 -9.52 1.12 10.68
CA LEU A 119 -8.70 0.79 9.51
C LEU A 119 -7.30 1.39 9.58
N VAL A 120 -7.15 2.55 10.24
CA VAL A 120 -5.86 3.23 10.40
C VAL A 120 -5.58 3.44 11.89
N GLU A 121 -4.33 3.26 12.28
CA GLU A 121 -3.90 3.49 13.66
C GLU A 121 -3.72 4.96 14.00
N ARG A 122 -3.88 5.30 15.28
CA ARG A 122 -3.70 6.66 15.78
C ARG A 122 -2.23 7.09 15.84
N SER A 123 -1.30 6.13 15.90
CA SER A 123 0.13 6.39 16.09
C SER A 123 0.83 6.90 14.83
N GLY A 124 0.21 6.78 13.65
CA GLY A 124 0.84 7.15 12.37
C GLY A 124 1.95 6.19 11.92
N GLN A 125 2.02 4.99 12.48
CA GLN A 125 3.06 3.99 12.23
C GLN A 125 2.82 3.12 10.99
N GLY A 126 1.90 3.54 10.11
CA GLY A 126 1.52 2.76 8.93
C GLY A 126 2.70 2.39 8.04
N VAL A 127 3.54 3.38 7.69
CA VAL A 127 4.74 3.15 6.88
C VAL A 127 5.73 2.25 7.61
N GLU A 128 5.98 2.47 8.90
CA GLU A 128 6.87 1.63 9.70
C GLU A 128 6.45 0.15 9.67
N LYS A 129 5.14 -0.12 9.78
CA LYS A 129 4.59 -1.48 9.66
C LYS A 129 4.78 -2.11 8.29
N MET A 130 4.63 -1.32 7.23
CA MET A 130 4.90 -1.81 5.87
C MET A 130 6.35 -2.28 5.75
N PHE A 131 7.31 -1.49 6.25
CA PHE A 131 8.71 -1.86 6.26
C PHE A 131 8.98 -3.07 7.14
N TYR A 132 8.44 -3.10 8.35
CA TYR A 132 8.59 -4.22 9.27
C TYR A 132 8.12 -5.53 8.64
N ASN A 133 6.92 -5.56 8.07
CA ASN A 133 6.37 -6.75 7.43
C ASN A 133 7.20 -7.20 6.22
N CYS A 134 7.67 -6.26 5.37
CA CYS A 134 8.59 -6.61 4.29
C CYS A 134 9.90 -7.23 4.80
N ILE A 135 10.49 -6.66 5.86
CA ILE A 135 11.74 -7.18 6.45
C ILE A 135 11.53 -8.57 7.04
N MET A 136 10.47 -8.76 7.82
CA MET A 136 10.14 -10.05 8.46
C MET A 136 9.95 -11.17 7.43
N GLU A 137 9.41 -10.84 6.26
CA GLU A 137 9.18 -11.79 5.17
C GLU A 137 10.35 -11.88 4.17
N GLY A 138 11.44 -11.14 4.39
CA GLY A 138 12.60 -11.13 3.50
C GLY A 138 12.33 -10.52 2.12
N LYS A 139 11.36 -9.61 2.03
CA LYS A 139 10.93 -8.96 0.78
C LYS A 139 11.64 -7.63 0.54
N ALA A 140 11.56 -7.16 -0.70
CA ALA A 140 12.00 -5.81 -1.05
C ALA A 140 11.24 -4.77 -0.20
N LEU A 141 11.96 -3.75 0.24
CA LEU A 141 11.38 -2.66 1.01
C LEU A 141 10.47 -1.79 0.12
N PRO A 142 9.44 -1.15 0.69
CA PRO A 142 8.69 -0.14 -0.03
C PRO A 142 9.62 0.97 -0.56
N ASP A 143 9.49 1.30 -1.84
CA ASP A 143 10.27 2.34 -2.51
C ASP A 143 9.39 3.56 -2.83
N TYR A 144 9.83 4.74 -2.36
CA TYR A 144 9.18 6.02 -2.58
C TYR A 144 10.00 6.95 -3.49
N SER A 145 11.00 6.44 -4.20
CA SER A 145 11.87 7.21 -5.10
C SER A 145 11.17 7.87 -6.28
N GLY A 146 10.01 7.34 -6.67
CA GLY A 146 9.15 7.96 -7.67
C GLY A 146 8.30 9.13 -7.16
N THR A 147 8.34 9.46 -5.87
CA THR A 147 7.53 10.55 -5.30
C THR A 147 8.24 11.89 -5.46
N ASP A 148 7.55 12.84 -6.10
CA ASP A 148 8.04 14.21 -6.26
C ASP A 148 7.66 15.10 -5.05
N SER A 149 8.09 16.36 -5.07
CA SER A 149 7.77 17.36 -4.04
C SER A 149 6.56 18.23 -4.40
N TYR A 150 5.71 17.79 -5.35
CA TYR A 150 4.61 18.60 -5.90
C TYR A 150 3.65 19.15 -4.82
#